data_AF-A0A8T5PSF1-F1
#
_entry.id   AF-A0A8T5PSF1-F1
#
_cell.length_a   1.000
_cell.length_b   1.000
_cell.length_c   1.000
_cell.angle_alpha   90.00
_cell.angle_beta   90.00
_cell.angle_gamma   90.00
#
_symmetry.space_group_name_H-M   'P 1'
#
loop_
_entity.id
_entity.type
_entity.pdbx_description
1 polymer ?
#
loop_
_entity_poly.entity_id
_entity_poly.type
_entity_poly.pdbx_seq_one_letter_code
_entity_poly.pdbx_strand_id
1 'polypeptide(L)'
;MNKKAQGLSLTTIIVAAVGLIVLVVLVAIFTGQMASFGIGISRAAKAELATLKLDYSTCHPSRGMETRFLADLDKADEGNRAVVINSFERAISSCASQGNEDSCETHFTGEYEDLTCAWG
;
A
#
# COMPACT_ATOMS: atom_id res chain seq x y z
N MET A 1 -53.31 27.78 26.69
CA MET A 1 -52.47 27.09 25.69
C MET A 1 -51.71 25.97 26.40
N ASN A 2 -52.20 24.72 26.37
CA ASN A 2 -51.57 23.60 27.08
C ASN A 2 -50.55 22.91 26.16
N LYS A 3 -49.25 23.18 26.37
CA LYS A 3 -48.17 22.45 25.72
C LYS A 3 -47.98 21.12 26.45
N LYS A 4 -48.52 20.03 25.89
CA LYS A 4 -48.15 18.67 26.29
C LYS A 4 -46.70 18.45 25.89
N ALA A 5 -45.80 18.43 26.87
CA ALA A 5 -44.50 17.81 26.70
C ALA A 5 -44.76 16.31 26.41
N GLN A 6 -44.72 15.92 25.13
CA GLN A 6 -44.64 14.53 24.75
C GLN A 6 -43.23 14.08 25.14
N GLY A 7 -43.09 13.48 26.32
CA GLY A 7 -41.87 12.77 26.67
C GLY A 7 -41.61 11.73 25.61
N LEU A 8 -40.47 11.83 24.91
CA LEU A 8 -39.97 10.76 24.06
C LEU A 8 -40.04 9.46 24.86
N SER A 9 -40.75 8.47 24.31
CA SER A 9 -40.98 7.20 24.99
C SER A 9 -39.64 6.62 25.43
N LEU A 10 -39.55 6.20 26.69
CA LEU A 10 -38.33 5.64 27.29
C LEU A 10 -37.72 4.53 26.41
N THR A 11 -38.59 3.77 25.74
CA THR A 11 -38.21 2.74 24.74
C THR A 11 -37.39 3.30 23.58
N THR A 12 -37.73 4.48 23.05
CA THR A 12 -37.01 5.13 21.96
C THR A 12 -35.60 5.53 22.39
N ILE A 13 -35.43 5.99 23.62
CA ILE A 13 -34.11 6.36 24.18
C ILE A 13 -33.23 5.12 24.31
N ILE A 14 -33.80 4.01 24.79
CA ILE A 14 -33.08 2.73 24.93
C ILE A 14 -32.64 2.21 23.56
N VAL A 15 -33.54 2.20 22.57
CA VAL A 15 -33.22 1.73 21.21
C VAL A 15 -32.14 2.61 20.57
N ALA A 16 -32.21 3.93 20.75
CA ALA A 16 -31.19 4.85 20.25
C ALA A 16 -29.81 4.58 20.87
N ALA A 17 -29.76 4.33 22.18
CA ALA A 17 -28.52 4.01 22.88
C ALA A 17 -27.90 2.69 22.39
N VAL A 18 -28.71 1.63 22.25
CA VAL A 18 -28.24 0.33 21.73
C VAL A 18 -27.74 0.46 20.30
N GLY A 19 -28.47 1.17 19.44
CA GLY A 19 -28.06 1.40 18.05
C GLY A 19 -26.72 2.13 17.95
N LEU A 20 -26.50 3.13 18.80
CA LEU A 20 -25.25 3.89 18.84
C LEU A 20 -24.06 3.01 19.26
N ILE A 21 -24.24 2.16 20.28
CA ILE A 21 -23.19 1.23 20.73
C ILE A 21 -22.79 0.28 19.60
N VAL A 22 -23.76 -0.33 18.91
CA VAL A 22 -23.48 -1.26 17.79
C VAL A 22 -22.74 -0.55 16.67
N LEU A 23 -23.14 0.68 16.32
CA LEU A 23 -22.47 1.46 15.28
C LEU A 23 -21.00 1.72 15.62
N VAL A 24 -20.69 2.11 16.87
CA VAL A 24 -19.31 2.33 17.32
C VAL A 24 -18.48 1.06 17.24
N VAL A 25 -19.06 -0.08 17.67
CA VAL A 25 -18.36 -1.38 17.62
C VAL A 25 -18.05 -1.79 16.18
N LEU A 26 -19.01 -1.63 15.25
CA LEU A 26 -18.78 -1.92 13.84
C LEU A 26 -17.63 -1.06 13.27
N VAL A 27 -17.66 0.25 13.49
CA VAL A 27 -16.60 1.16 13.02
C VAL A 27 -15.23 0.77 13.60
N ALA A 28 -15.17 0.39 14.88
CA ALA A 28 -13.91 -0.02 15.51
C ALA A 28 -13.34 -1.31 14.90
N ILE A 29 -14.19 -2.31 14.62
CA ILE A 29 -13.76 -3.57 13.99
C ILE A 29 -13.34 -3.33 12.54
N PHE A 30 -14.13 -2.55 11.78
CA PHE A 30 -13.78 -2.19 10.41
C PHE A 30 -12.46 -1.43 10.35
N THR A 31 -12.25 -0.44 11.21
CA THR A 31 -11.00 0.33 11.25
C THR A 31 -9.81 -0.53 11.70
N GLY A 32 -10.02 -1.41 12.69
CA GLY A 32 -8.97 -2.30 13.19
C GLY A 32 -8.50 -3.32 12.15
N GLN A 33 -9.42 -3.92 11.40
CA GLN A 33 -9.08 -4.84 10.30
C GLN A 33 -8.36 -4.12 9.17
N MET A 34 -8.85 -2.94 8.74
CA MET A 34 -8.22 -2.14 7.68
C MET A 34 -6.78 -1.73 8.05
N ALA A 35 -6.53 -1.37 9.31
CA ALA A 35 -5.18 -1.07 9.79
C ALA A 35 -4.25 -2.30 9.77
N SER A 36 -4.78 -3.49 10.04
CA SER A 36 -3.99 -4.73 10.02
C SER A 36 -3.57 -5.13 8.60
N PHE A 37 -4.46 -4.96 7.60
CA PHE A 37 -4.15 -5.25 6.20
C PHE A 37 -3.03 -4.36 5.65
N GLY A 38 -3.04 -3.05 5.93
CA GLY A 38 -1.98 -2.14 5.46
C GLY A 38 -0.59 -2.45 6.05
N ILE A 39 -0.53 -2.90 7.31
CA ILE A 39 0.75 -3.26 7.96
C ILE A 39 1.30 -4.59 7.42
N GLY A 40 0.43 -5.57 7.15
CA GLY A 40 0.82 -6.86 6.60
C GLY A 40 1.36 -6.75 5.17
N ILE A 41 0.68 -5.99 4.32
CA ILE A 41 1.05 -5.79 2.91
C ILE A 41 2.40 -5.06 2.80
N SER A 42 2.61 -4.01 3.61
CA SER A 42 3.88 -3.27 3.63
C SER A 42 5.08 -4.13 4.07
N ARG A 43 4.88 -5.05 5.03
CA ARG A 43 5.95 -5.98 5.45
C ARG A 43 6.26 -7.00 4.38
N ALA A 44 5.24 -7.58 3.74
CA ALA A 44 5.42 -8.52 2.65
C ALA A 44 6.14 -7.85 1.47
N ALA A 45 5.76 -6.62 1.11
CA ALA A 45 6.42 -5.88 0.04
C ALA A 45 7.90 -5.60 0.31
N LYS A 46 8.25 -5.25 1.55
CA LYS A 46 9.65 -5.06 1.96
C LYS A 46 10.44 -6.36 1.98
N ALA A 47 9.81 -7.47 2.35
CA ALA A 47 10.45 -8.78 2.32
C ALA A 47 10.79 -9.19 0.88
N GLU A 48 9.85 -9.04 -0.06
CA GLU A 48 10.09 -9.29 -1.50
C GLU A 48 11.25 -8.43 -2.03
N LEU A 49 11.24 -7.14 -1.72
CA LEU A 49 12.32 -6.24 -2.12
C LEU A 49 13.69 -6.69 -1.57
N ALA A 50 13.74 -7.16 -0.33
CA ALA A 50 14.97 -7.66 0.28
C ALA A 50 15.50 -8.93 -0.40
N THR A 51 14.62 -9.84 -0.81
CA THR A 51 15.00 -11.04 -1.58
C THR A 51 15.57 -10.65 -2.94
N LEU A 52 14.85 -9.77 -3.65
CA LEU A 52 15.30 -9.26 -4.95
C LEU A 52 16.65 -8.54 -4.85
N LYS A 53 16.90 -7.81 -3.75
CA LYS A 53 18.16 -7.11 -3.51
C LYS A 53 19.37 -8.04 -3.40
N LEU A 54 19.18 -9.31 -3.04
CA LEU A 54 20.26 -10.31 -2.99
C LEU A 54 20.68 -10.78 -4.39
N ASP A 55 19.76 -10.78 -5.37
CA ASP A 55 20.05 -11.23 -6.74
C ASP A 55 20.80 -10.18 -7.56
N TYR A 56 20.60 -8.89 -7.28
CA TYR A 56 21.24 -7.81 -8.03
C TYR A 56 22.53 -7.34 -7.35
N SER A 57 23.60 -8.12 -7.53
CA SER A 57 24.91 -7.93 -6.88
C SER A 57 25.65 -6.63 -7.26
N THR A 58 25.36 -6.05 -8.43
CA THR A 58 26.08 -4.87 -8.94
C THR A 58 25.12 -3.77 -9.39
N CYS A 59 24.01 -4.11 -10.05
CA CYS A 59 23.02 -3.13 -10.45
C CYS A 59 21.99 -2.92 -9.33
N HIS A 60 22.18 -1.92 -8.46
CA HIS A 60 21.18 -1.59 -7.44
C HIS A 60 20.18 -0.54 -7.94
N PRO A 61 18.86 -0.83 -7.89
CA PRO A 61 17.85 0.16 -8.20
C PRO A 61 17.92 1.32 -7.20
N SER A 62 17.57 2.52 -7.66
CA SER A 62 17.54 3.72 -6.83
C SER A 62 16.54 3.59 -5.68
N ARG A 63 16.74 4.34 -4.59
CA ARG A 63 15.75 4.43 -3.50
C ARG A 63 14.38 4.88 -4.00
N GLY A 64 14.35 5.73 -5.03
CA GLY A 64 13.11 6.17 -5.67
C GLY A 64 12.37 5.00 -6.33
N MET A 65 13.09 4.14 -7.06
CA MET A 65 12.54 2.94 -7.68
C MET A 65 12.06 1.93 -6.66
N GLU A 66 12.86 1.68 -5.60
CA GLU A 66 12.48 0.81 -4.48
C GLU A 66 11.18 1.31 -3.82
N THR A 67 11.07 2.61 -3.57
CA THR A 67 9.88 3.21 -2.95
C THR A 67 8.63 3.07 -3.83
N ARG A 68 8.81 3.23 -5.15
CA ARG A 68 7.73 3.13 -6.15
C ARG A 68 7.26 1.69 -6.34
N PHE A 69 8.21 0.76 -6.46
CA PHE A 69 7.92 -0.67 -6.46
C PHE A 69 7.16 -1.08 -5.19
N LEU A 70 7.60 -0.63 -4.02
CA LEU A 70 6.89 -0.89 -2.77
C LEU A 70 5.48 -0.30 -2.78
N ALA A 71 5.28 0.89 -3.34
CA ALA A 71 3.96 1.51 -3.47
C ALA A 71 3.04 0.76 -4.44
N ASP A 72 3.57 0.25 -5.57
CA ASP A 72 2.79 -0.57 -6.50
C ASP A 72 2.48 -1.95 -5.95
N LEU A 73 3.42 -2.56 -5.23
CA LEU A 73 3.19 -3.85 -4.58
C LEU A 73 2.18 -3.75 -3.43
N ASP A 74 2.11 -2.58 -2.78
CA ASP A 74 1.13 -2.27 -1.74
C ASP A 74 -0.27 -2.05 -2.32
N LYS A 75 -0.35 -1.44 -3.51
CA LYS A 75 -1.59 -1.26 -4.26
C LYS A 75 -2.05 -2.50 -5.02
N ALA A 76 -1.15 -3.44 -5.32
CA ALA A 76 -1.45 -4.64 -6.10
C ALA A 76 -2.15 -5.71 -5.26
N ASP A 77 -3.31 -6.17 -5.75
CA ASP A 77 -3.97 -7.38 -5.26
C ASP A 77 -3.05 -8.60 -5.37
N GLU A 78 -3.29 -9.63 -4.55
CA GLU A 78 -2.46 -10.84 -4.47
C GLU A 78 -2.26 -11.53 -5.84
N GLY A 79 -3.25 -11.48 -6.72
CA GLY A 79 -3.17 -11.99 -8.09
C GLY A 79 -2.28 -11.16 -9.04
N ASN A 80 -2.08 -9.87 -8.76
CA ASN A 80 -1.29 -8.95 -9.58
C ASN A 80 0.13 -8.72 -9.05
N ARG A 81 0.42 -9.10 -7.79
CA ARG A 81 1.77 -8.97 -7.19
C ARG A 81 2.85 -9.61 -8.06
N ALA A 82 2.60 -10.80 -8.59
CA ALA A 82 3.55 -11.49 -9.46
C ALA A 82 3.86 -10.69 -10.75
N VAL A 83 2.89 -9.94 -11.27
CA VAL A 83 3.08 -9.10 -12.48
C VAL A 83 3.99 -7.92 -12.16
N VAL A 84 3.78 -7.27 -11.00
CA VAL A 84 4.62 -6.15 -10.53
C VAL A 84 6.05 -6.61 -10.23
N ILE A 85 6.22 -7.81 -9.65
CA ILE A 85 7.54 -8.41 -9.41
C ILE A 85 8.25 -8.69 -10.74
N ASN A 86 7.57 -9.36 -11.67
CA ASN A 86 8.13 -9.69 -12.98
C ASN A 86 8.47 -8.43 -13.81
N SER A 87 7.66 -7.37 -13.72
CA SER A 87 7.97 -6.11 -14.43
C SER A 87 9.19 -5.42 -13.86
N PHE A 88 9.35 -5.43 -12.53
CA PHE A 88 10.51 -4.87 -11.85
C PHE A 88 11.79 -5.66 -12.14
N GLU A 89 11.73 -7.00 -12.13
CA GLU A 89 12.85 -7.86 -12.50
C GLU A 89 13.28 -7.67 -13.96
N ARG A 90 12.32 -7.50 -14.88
CA ARG A 90 12.61 -7.12 -16.28
C ARG A 90 13.27 -5.75 -16.38
N ALA A 91 12.83 -4.79 -15.58
CA ALA A 91 13.44 -3.46 -15.56
C ALA A 91 14.91 -3.53 -15.11
N ILE A 92 15.19 -4.31 -14.05
CA ILE A 92 16.55 -4.46 -13.53
C ILE A 92 17.43 -5.25 -14.49
N SER A 93 16.96 -6.37 -15.03
CA SER A 93 17.72 -7.16 -16.01
C SER A 93 18.04 -6.37 -17.29
N SER A 94 17.09 -5.56 -17.77
CA SER A 94 17.30 -4.63 -18.88
C SER A 94 18.40 -3.61 -18.55
N CYS A 95 18.38 -3.04 -17.36
CA CYS A 95 19.40 -2.09 -16.92
C CYS A 95 20.78 -2.74 -16.73
N ALA A 96 20.84 -3.93 -16.13
CA ALA A 96 22.06 -4.71 -15.99
C ALA A 96 22.69 -5.05 -17.35
N SER A 97 21.88 -5.26 -18.40
CA SER A 97 22.37 -5.52 -19.75
C SER A 97 22.91 -4.28 -20.47
N GLN A 98 22.48 -3.08 -20.08
CA GLN A 98 22.87 -1.82 -20.73
C GLN A 98 24.18 -1.23 -20.20
N GLY A 99 24.69 -1.70 -19.06
CA GLY A 99 26.05 -1.45 -18.58
C GLY A 99 26.43 0.02 -18.31
N ASN A 100 25.50 0.96 -18.47
CA ASN A 100 25.70 2.39 -18.25
C ASN A 100 24.84 2.89 -17.10
N GLU A 101 25.47 3.65 -16.20
CA GLU A 101 24.90 4.28 -14.99
C GLU A 101 23.58 5.02 -15.23
N ASP A 102 23.45 5.70 -16.38
CA ASP A 102 22.33 6.58 -16.70
C ASP A 102 21.17 5.88 -17.43
N SER A 103 21.35 4.62 -17.88
CA SER A 103 20.36 3.94 -18.73
C SER A 103 19.18 3.35 -17.94
N CYS A 104 19.33 3.16 -16.63
CA CYS A 104 18.23 2.81 -15.73
C CYS A 104 17.24 3.98 -15.54
N GLU A 105 17.66 5.22 -15.80
CA GLU A 105 16.88 6.43 -15.51
C GLU A 105 15.81 6.71 -16.57
N THR A 106 16.01 6.23 -17.80
CA THR A 106 15.34 6.79 -19.00
C THR A 106 14.33 5.86 -19.69
N HIS A 107 14.14 4.62 -19.23
CA HIS A 107 13.39 3.61 -20.00
C HIS A 107 12.02 3.19 -19.45
N PHE A 108 11.36 4.01 -18.63
CA PHE A 108 9.95 3.82 -18.25
C PHE A 108 9.12 5.07 -18.58
N THR A 109 8.45 5.05 -19.72
CA THR A 109 7.47 6.08 -20.12
C THR A 109 6.13 5.83 -19.42
N GLY A 110 6.08 6.05 -18.11
CA GLY A 110 4.85 6.03 -17.30
C GLY A 110 5.10 6.48 -15.85
N GLU A 111 4.27 7.42 -15.38
CA GLU A 111 4.01 7.93 -14.00
C GLU A 111 5.12 7.93 -12.91
N TYR A 112 6.40 7.78 -13.27
CA TYR A 112 7.52 7.67 -12.35
C TYR A 112 8.75 8.48 -12.80
N GLU A 113 8.62 9.81 -12.71
CA GLU A 113 9.53 10.85 -13.25
C GLU A 113 10.89 11.07 -12.56
N ASP A 114 11.38 10.19 -11.68
CA ASP A 114 12.62 10.52 -10.95
C ASP A 114 13.32 9.26 -10.44
N LEU A 115 14.31 8.78 -11.21
CA LEU A 115 15.04 7.56 -10.94
C LEU A 115 16.52 7.91 -11.08
N THR A 116 17.27 7.84 -9.97
CA THR A 116 18.72 8.14 -9.94
C THR A 116 19.54 6.97 -9.46
N CYS A 117 20.42 6.42 -10.30
CA CYS A 117 21.32 5.34 -9.89
C CYS A 117 22.48 5.92 -9.08
N ALA A 118 22.52 5.62 -7.78
CA ALA A 118 23.66 5.95 -6.94
C ALA A 118 24.60 4.75 -6.87
N TRP A 119 25.66 4.77 -7.66
CA TRP A 119 26.89 4.06 -7.30
C TRP A 119 27.64 4.92 -6.27
N GLY A 120 28.24 4.27 -5.27
CA GLY A 120 28.84 4.93 -4.11
C GLY A 120 29.90 5.96 -4.45
#